data_AF-A0A3M0L7D8-F1
#
_entry.id   AF-A0A3M0L7D8-F1
#
_cell.length_a   1.000
_cell.length_b   1.000
_cell.length_c   1.000
_cell.angle_alpha   90.00
_cell.angle_beta   90.00
_cell.angle_gamma   90.00
#
_symmetry.space_group_name_H-M   'P 1'
#
loop_
_entity.id
_entity.type
_entity.pdbx_description
1 polymer ?
#
loop_
_entity_poly.entity_id
_entity_poly.type
_entity_poly.pdbx_seq_one_letter_code
_entity_poly.pdbx_strand_id
1 'polypeptide(L)'
;MTKPQELVAELIRKARTRIKELAGCDFECIHIPIEVNSGQITKAMLEHLLHENEALQFALDSYTGQISIHRPAHKLFREQIQFKLSLKSVQSRRPLKALTVFTDASGASQKSVITWKDPQTQQWEKDIVEVEGSPQVAELAAVVRTFEKFPEPFNLVTDSAYVAGVVSRAEQAVLSEVSNTALFNLLSKLVNLISHREQQLYVMHVRSHTSIYQDS
;
A
#
# COMPACT_ATOMS: atom_id res chain seq x y z
N MET A 1 5.51 20.36 12.18
CA MET A 1 5.03 19.00 11.85
C MET A 1 3.64 18.85 12.46
N THR A 2 2.64 18.44 11.67
CA THR A 2 1.28 18.16 12.16
C THR A 2 1.32 16.98 13.14
N LYS A 3 0.69 17.11 14.30
CA LYS A 3 0.67 16.03 15.30
C LYS A 3 -0.19 14.87 14.78
N PRO A 4 0.12 13.59 15.09
CA PRO A 4 -0.70 12.45 14.64
C PRO A 4 -2.20 12.61 14.96
N GLN A 5 -2.53 13.22 16.10
CA GLN A 5 -3.90 13.47 16.52
C GLN A 5 -4.64 14.47 15.61
N GLU A 6 -3.94 15.47 15.06
CA GLU A 6 -4.53 16.44 14.11
C GLU A 6 -4.84 15.77 12.76
N LEU A 7 -4.03 14.80 12.34
CA LEU A 7 -4.31 14.00 11.13
C LEU A 7 -5.54 13.11 11.34
N VAL A 8 -5.69 12.52 12.53
CA VAL A 8 -6.89 11.75 12.90
C VAL A 8 -8.13 12.64 12.91
N ALA A 9 -8.03 13.86 13.46
CA ALA A 9 -9.12 14.82 13.43
C ALA A 9 -9.56 15.17 12.00
N GLU A 10 -8.61 15.44 11.10
CA GLU A 10 -8.89 15.69 9.69
C GLU A 10 -9.55 14.48 9.00
N LEU A 11 -9.09 13.26 9.30
CA LEU A 11 -9.69 12.05 8.77
C LEU A 11 -11.13 11.87 9.24
N ILE A 12 -11.39 12.07 10.54
CA ILE A 12 -12.74 12.02 11.13
C ILE A 12 -13.64 13.03 10.43
N ARG A 13 -13.20 14.29 10.30
CA ARG A 13 -13.99 15.35 9.66
C ARG A 13 -14.36 14.99 8.23
N LYS A 14 -13.38 14.57 7.42
CA LYS A 14 -13.62 14.17 6.02
C LYS A 14 -14.56 12.97 5.91
N ALA A 15 -14.37 11.96 6.76
CA ALA A 15 -15.22 10.77 6.77
C ALA A 15 -16.67 11.12 7.15
N ARG A 16 -16.87 11.94 8.20
CA ARG A 16 -18.19 12.40 8.64
C ARG A 16 -18.91 13.24 7.58
N THR A 17 -18.19 14.16 6.94
CA THR A 17 -18.73 14.92 5.80
C THR A 17 -19.17 13.98 4.69
N ARG A 18 -18.29 13.04 4.31
CA ARG A 18 -18.56 12.13 3.19
C ARG A 18 -19.73 11.19 3.44
N ILE A 19 -19.85 10.63 4.65
CA ILE A 19 -20.96 9.72 4.95
C ILE A 19 -22.30 10.46 5.00
N LYS A 20 -22.33 11.70 5.51
CA LYS A 20 -23.53 12.55 5.49
C LYS A 20 -23.98 12.87 4.07
N GLU A 21 -23.04 13.19 3.17
CA GLU A 21 -23.35 13.39 1.75
C GLU A 21 -23.94 12.14 1.09
N LEU A 22 -23.44 10.96 1.45
CA LEU A 22 -23.82 9.70 0.81
C LEU A 22 -25.09 9.07 1.39
N ALA A 23 -25.28 9.15 2.71
CA ALA A 23 -26.31 8.43 3.44
C ALA A 23 -27.31 9.35 4.18
N GLY A 24 -27.07 10.66 4.21
CA GLY A 24 -27.90 11.62 4.94
C GLY A 24 -27.79 11.55 6.47
N CYS A 25 -26.93 10.68 7.00
CA CYS A 25 -26.71 10.49 8.43
C CYS A 25 -25.21 10.39 8.77
N ASP A 26 -24.90 10.54 10.07
CA ASP A 26 -23.53 10.38 10.59
C ASP A 26 -23.22 8.92 10.94
N PHE A 27 -21.98 8.62 11.32
CA PHE A 27 -21.61 7.29 11.80
C PHE A 27 -22.34 6.94 13.11
N GLU A 28 -22.68 5.66 13.28
CA GLU A 28 -23.19 5.15 14.57
C GLU A 28 -22.07 5.06 15.61
N CYS A 29 -20.87 4.68 15.18
CA CYS A 29 -19.69 4.57 16.02
C CYS A 29 -18.42 5.02 15.28
N ILE A 30 -17.58 5.82 15.94
CA ILE A 30 -16.24 6.19 15.47
C ILE A 30 -15.22 5.49 16.37
N HIS A 31 -14.41 4.63 15.75
CA HIS A 31 -13.30 3.97 16.41
C HIS A 31 -12.04 4.82 16.26
N ILE A 32 -11.44 5.22 17.38
CA ILE A 32 -10.19 5.98 17.40
C ILE A 32 -9.10 5.06 17.97
N PRO A 33 -8.37 4.31 17.13
CA PRO A 33 -7.28 3.46 17.60
C PRO A 33 -6.08 4.34 17.95
N ILE A 34 -5.96 4.72 19.23
CA ILE A 34 -4.82 5.49 19.71
C ILE A 34 -3.78 4.48 20.24
N GLU A 35 -2.80 4.10 19.41
CA GLU A 35 -1.64 3.39 19.94
C GLU A 35 -0.77 4.37 20.75
N VAL A 36 -0.90 4.31 22.07
CA VAL A 36 0.04 4.92 23.01
C VAL A 36 0.91 3.80 23.57
N ASN A 37 2.22 4.03 23.66
CA ASN A 37 3.30 3.04 23.84
C ASN A 37 3.24 2.09 25.06
N SER A 38 2.15 1.96 25.82
CA SER A 38 2.16 1.14 27.05
C SER A 38 0.78 0.78 27.64
N GLY A 39 -0.02 -0.04 26.94
CA GLY A 39 -1.13 -0.77 27.56
C GLY A 39 -2.55 -0.23 27.30
N GLN A 40 -3.53 -0.84 27.98
CA GLN A 40 -4.96 -0.61 27.78
C GLN A 40 -5.30 0.89 27.84
N ILE A 41 -5.91 1.40 26.77
CA ILE A 41 -6.48 2.75 26.76
C ILE A 41 -7.65 2.76 27.74
N THR A 42 -7.66 3.71 28.67
CA THR A 42 -8.79 3.93 29.56
C THR A 42 -9.66 5.08 29.03
N LYS A 43 -10.94 5.09 29.40
CA LYS A 43 -11.87 6.18 29.07
C LYS A 43 -11.32 7.56 29.48
N ALA A 44 -10.64 7.63 30.62
CA ALA A 44 -10.02 8.86 31.12
C ALA A 44 -8.91 9.39 30.19
N MET A 45 -8.13 8.51 29.55
CA MET A 45 -7.10 8.93 28.59
C MET A 45 -7.72 9.51 27.31
N LEU A 46 -8.84 8.94 26.85
CA LEU A 46 -9.58 9.52 25.72
C LEU A 46 -10.16 10.90 26.08
N GLU A 47 -10.79 11.02 27.25
CA GLU A 47 -11.34 12.29 27.72
C GLU A 47 -10.26 13.38 27.83
N HIS A 48 -9.09 13.02 28.36
CA HIS A 48 -7.94 13.92 28.41
C HIS A 48 -7.46 14.34 27.01
N LEU A 49 -7.33 13.38 26.07
CA LEU A 49 -6.92 13.66 24.69
C LEU A 49 -7.93 14.54 23.94
N LEU A 50 -9.23 14.34 24.17
CA LEU A 50 -10.27 15.22 23.63
C LEU A 50 -10.19 16.62 24.23
N HIS A 51 -9.90 16.73 25.53
CA HIS A 51 -9.78 18.03 26.19
C HIS A 51 -8.57 18.83 25.71
N GLU A 52 -7.43 18.18 25.45
CA GLU A 52 -6.19 18.87 25.04
C GLU A 52 -6.08 19.13 23.53
N ASN A 53 -6.96 18.55 22.71
CA ASN A 53 -6.86 18.64 21.25
C ASN A 53 -8.08 19.32 20.63
N GLU A 54 -7.96 20.63 20.38
CA GLU A 54 -9.00 21.42 19.72
C GLU A 54 -9.42 20.86 18.36
N ALA A 55 -8.48 20.33 17.56
CA ALA A 55 -8.80 19.77 16.25
C ALA A 55 -9.74 18.56 16.37
N LEU A 56 -9.51 17.68 17.35
CA LEU A 56 -10.40 16.56 17.65
C LEU A 56 -11.76 17.05 18.18
N GLN A 57 -11.79 18.09 19.01
CA GLN A 57 -13.05 18.70 19.47
C GLN A 57 -13.88 19.20 18.29
N PHE A 58 -13.27 19.97 17.38
CA PHE A 58 -13.94 20.44 16.16
C PHE A 58 -14.37 19.30 15.25
N ALA A 59 -13.54 18.27 15.08
CA ALA A 59 -13.86 17.11 14.25
C ALA A 59 -15.02 16.28 14.79
N LEU A 60 -15.22 16.28 16.11
CA LEU A 60 -16.29 15.57 16.82
C LEU A 60 -17.45 16.48 17.25
N ASP A 61 -17.41 17.76 16.89
CA ASP A 61 -18.48 18.68 17.23
C ASP A 61 -19.82 18.17 16.68
N SER A 62 -20.86 18.32 17.50
CA SER A 62 -22.22 17.88 17.20
C SER A 62 -22.34 16.38 16.85
N TYR A 63 -21.33 15.55 17.13
CA TYR A 63 -21.40 14.10 16.97
C TYR A 63 -22.16 13.48 18.13
N THR A 64 -23.26 12.78 17.84
CA THR A 64 -24.10 12.13 18.84
C THR A 64 -23.93 10.62 18.92
N GLY A 65 -23.10 10.05 18.04
CA GLY A 65 -22.83 8.61 18.00
C GLY A 65 -21.82 8.17 19.07
N GLN A 66 -21.52 6.88 19.10
CA GLN A 66 -20.57 6.32 20.04
C GLN A 66 -19.13 6.63 19.61
N ILE A 67 -18.25 6.91 20.59
CA ILE A 67 -16.80 6.94 20.38
C ILE A 67 -16.22 5.72 21.10
N SER A 68 -15.46 4.90 20.36
CA SER A 68 -14.82 3.71 20.90
C SER A 68 -13.30 3.78 20.75
N ILE A 69 -12.60 3.40 21.81
CA ILE A 69 -11.14 3.25 21.85
C ILE A 69 -10.71 1.83 21.51
N HIS A 70 -11.66 0.91 21.42
CA HIS A 70 -11.39 -0.49 21.09
C HIS A 70 -11.34 -0.67 19.58
N ARG A 71 -10.46 -1.55 19.11
CA ARG A 71 -10.45 -1.95 17.71
C ARG A 71 -11.80 -2.58 17.34
N PRO A 72 -12.34 -2.33 16.14
CA PRO A 72 -13.55 -3.00 15.68
C PRO A 72 -13.40 -4.52 15.74
N ALA A 73 -14.48 -5.25 16.02
CA ALA A 73 -14.49 -6.70 16.15
C ALA A 73 -14.38 -7.45 14.80
N HIS A 74 -13.65 -6.90 13.83
CA HIS A 74 -13.49 -7.42 12.48
C HIS A 74 -12.10 -8.03 12.27
N LYS A 75 -12.01 -9.09 11.46
CA LYS A 75 -10.75 -9.83 11.21
C LYS A 75 -9.59 -8.91 10.77
N LEU A 76 -9.88 -7.90 9.94
CA LEU A 76 -8.90 -6.90 9.49
C LEU A 76 -8.16 -6.19 10.63
N PHE A 77 -8.74 -6.11 11.82
CA PHE A 77 -8.15 -5.45 12.98
C PHE A 77 -7.70 -6.43 14.07
N ARG A 78 -7.80 -7.76 13.83
CA ARG A 78 -7.43 -8.83 14.78
C ARG A 78 -6.02 -9.37 14.59
N GLU A 79 -5.44 -9.20 13.41
CA GLU A 79 -4.08 -9.63 13.09
C GLU A 79 -3.16 -8.43 12.88
N GLN A 80 -1.85 -8.68 12.84
CA GLN A 80 -0.71 -7.74 12.84
C GLN A 80 -0.65 -6.73 11.68
N ILE A 81 -1.79 -6.24 11.19
CA ILE A 81 -1.86 -5.08 10.30
C ILE A 81 -1.63 -3.85 11.19
N GLN A 82 -0.35 -3.50 11.36
CA GLN A 82 0.02 -2.19 11.90
C GLN A 82 -0.43 -1.15 10.88
N PHE A 83 -1.57 -0.51 11.14
CA PHE A 83 -2.05 0.62 10.33
C PHE A 83 -1.09 1.80 10.51
N LYS A 84 0.00 1.79 9.74
CA LYS A 84 0.94 2.90 9.70
C LYS A 84 0.40 3.95 8.75
N LEU A 85 -0.21 5.00 9.30
CA LEU A 85 -0.57 6.19 8.54
C LEU A 85 0.72 6.88 8.06
N SER A 86 1.20 6.53 6.87
CA SER A 86 2.30 7.23 6.20
C SER A 86 1.75 8.34 5.32
N LEU A 87 2.20 9.57 5.54
CA LEU A 87 1.95 10.69 4.63
C LEU A 87 2.96 10.74 3.47
N LYS A 88 4.04 9.95 3.54
CA LYS A 88 5.02 9.86 2.48
C LYS A 88 4.52 8.89 1.44
N SER A 89 4.35 9.36 0.21
CA SER A 89 4.20 8.48 -0.94
C SER A 89 5.57 8.14 -1.51
N VAL A 90 5.91 6.87 -1.57
CA VAL A 90 7.14 6.39 -2.24
C VAL A 90 7.02 6.43 -3.76
N GLN A 91 5.79 6.56 -4.28
CA GLN A 91 5.56 6.53 -5.73
C GLN A 91 5.83 7.89 -6.38
N SER A 92 6.80 7.88 -7.29
CA SER A 92 7.06 9.00 -8.19
C SER A 92 6.06 8.99 -9.35
N ARG A 93 5.66 10.18 -9.79
CA ARG A 93 4.86 10.38 -11.01
C ARG A 93 5.71 10.44 -12.28
N ARG A 94 7.03 10.54 -12.14
CA ARG A 94 8.00 10.64 -13.26
C ARG A 94 9.08 9.57 -13.12
N PRO A 95 9.66 9.12 -14.25
CA PRO A 95 10.81 8.23 -14.21
C PRO A 95 11.93 8.76 -13.32
N LEU A 96 12.53 7.86 -12.55
CA LEU A 96 13.66 8.14 -11.67
C LEU A 96 14.97 8.04 -12.45
N LYS A 97 15.97 8.83 -12.04
CA LYS A 97 17.38 8.62 -12.44
C LYS A 97 17.98 7.48 -11.61
N ALA A 98 17.43 6.28 -11.78
CA ALA A 98 17.75 5.10 -10.99
C ALA A 98 17.68 3.82 -11.84
N LEU A 99 17.93 2.66 -11.23
CA LEU A 99 17.88 1.37 -11.91
C LEU A 99 16.51 1.16 -12.58
N THR A 100 16.49 0.60 -13.78
CA THR A 100 15.25 0.22 -14.45
C THR A 100 15.18 -1.30 -14.54
N VAL A 101 14.13 -1.87 -13.96
CA VAL A 101 13.88 -3.31 -13.90
C VAL A 101 12.65 -3.63 -14.72
N PHE A 102 12.83 -4.52 -15.69
CA PHE A 102 11.77 -5.04 -16.53
C PHE A 102 11.28 -6.36 -15.95
N THR A 103 9.97 -6.51 -15.82
CA THR A 103 9.34 -7.73 -15.33
C THR A 103 8.39 -8.28 -16.38
N ASP A 104 8.46 -9.59 -16.58
CA ASP A 104 7.61 -10.33 -17.51
C ASP A 104 7.31 -11.71 -16.91
N ALA A 105 6.24 -12.36 -17.38
CA ALA A 105 5.95 -13.74 -17.06
C ALA A 105 5.35 -14.49 -18.24
N SER A 106 5.73 -15.75 -18.34
CA SER A 106 5.18 -16.67 -19.34
C SER A 106 4.23 -17.66 -18.68
N GLY A 107 2.95 -17.59 -19.05
CA GLY A 107 1.93 -18.56 -18.63
C GLY A 107 2.19 -19.97 -19.14
N ALA A 108 2.74 -20.11 -20.36
CA ALA A 108 3.01 -21.41 -20.98
C ALA A 108 4.19 -22.14 -20.35
N SER A 109 5.21 -21.41 -19.89
CA SER A 109 6.38 -22.01 -19.25
C SER A 109 6.40 -21.82 -17.73
N GLN A 110 5.33 -21.27 -17.15
CA GLN A 110 5.22 -20.97 -15.72
C GLN A 110 6.45 -20.26 -15.15
N LYS A 111 6.99 -19.28 -15.88
CA LYS A 111 8.23 -18.58 -15.49
C LYS A 111 7.97 -17.12 -15.24
N SER A 112 8.56 -16.62 -14.16
CA SER A 112 8.64 -15.21 -13.80
C SER A 112 10.05 -14.70 -14.10
N VAL A 113 10.15 -13.60 -14.83
CA VAL A 113 11.42 -13.05 -15.31
C VAL A 113 11.57 -11.63 -14.81
N ILE A 114 12.75 -11.32 -14.26
CA ILE A 114 13.18 -9.94 -14.02
C ILE A 114 14.48 -9.72 -14.77
N THR A 115 14.60 -8.60 -15.46
CA THR A 115 15.77 -8.22 -16.26
C THR A 115 16.13 -6.77 -15.97
N TRP A 116 17.40 -6.49 -15.78
CA TRP A 116 17.90 -5.14 -15.50
C TRP A 116 19.28 -4.96 -16.12
N LYS A 117 19.66 -3.70 -16.32
CA LYS A 117 21.02 -3.38 -16.76
C LYS A 117 21.84 -3.02 -15.52
N ASP A 118 22.87 -3.81 -15.23
CA ASP A 118 23.73 -3.57 -14.08
C ASP A 118 24.45 -2.21 -14.22
N PRO A 119 24.32 -1.29 -13.24
CA PRO A 119 24.92 0.04 -13.35
C PRO A 119 26.45 0.04 -13.39
N GLN A 120 27.11 -0.95 -12.79
CA GLN A 120 28.57 -1.04 -12.70
C GLN A 120 29.16 -1.68 -13.96
N THR A 121 28.62 -2.82 -14.39
CA THR A 121 29.15 -3.59 -15.52
C THR A 121 28.56 -3.14 -16.86
N GLN A 122 27.46 -2.41 -16.84
CA GLN A 122 26.67 -2.03 -18.02
C GLN A 122 26.16 -3.23 -18.84
N GLN A 123 26.16 -4.44 -18.25
CA GLN A 123 25.63 -5.65 -18.87
C GLN A 123 24.17 -5.89 -18.48
N TRP A 124 23.46 -6.61 -19.33
CA TRP A 124 22.11 -7.07 -19.01
C TRP A 124 22.18 -8.31 -18.13
N GLU A 125 21.51 -8.25 -16.98
CA GLU A 125 21.34 -9.37 -16.07
C GLU A 125 19.88 -9.81 -16.07
N LYS A 126 19.67 -11.10 -15.83
CA LYS A 126 18.34 -11.70 -15.74
C LYS A 126 18.27 -12.68 -14.60
N ASP A 127 17.10 -12.76 -13.99
CA ASP A 127 16.78 -13.74 -12.98
C ASP A 127 15.41 -14.36 -13.31
N ILE A 128 15.41 -15.67 -13.49
CA ILE A 128 14.28 -16.46 -13.99
C ILE A 128 13.94 -17.51 -12.94
N VAL A 129 12.70 -17.48 -12.47
CA VAL A 129 12.20 -18.42 -11.47
C VAL A 129 10.91 -19.05 -11.97
N GLU A 130 10.81 -20.37 -11.84
CA GLU A 130 9.59 -21.12 -12.11
C GLU A 130 8.57 -20.88 -10.99
N VAL A 131 7.34 -20.57 -11.38
CA VAL A 131 6.25 -20.17 -10.48
C VAL A 131 5.01 -20.93 -10.89
N GLU A 132 4.62 -21.89 -10.05
CA GLU A 132 3.38 -22.62 -10.24
C GLU A 132 2.17 -21.67 -10.10
N GLY A 133 1.16 -21.89 -10.95
CA GLY A 133 -0.09 -21.16 -10.90
C GLY A 133 -0.43 -20.46 -12.21
N SER A 134 -1.21 -19.38 -12.10
CA SER A 134 -1.69 -18.62 -13.25
C SER A 134 -0.65 -17.60 -13.73
N PRO A 135 -0.79 -17.06 -14.96
CA PRO A 135 0.06 -15.98 -15.45
C PRO A 135 0.15 -14.80 -14.46
N GLN A 136 -0.98 -14.42 -13.85
CA GLN A 136 -1.02 -13.33 -12.86
C GLN A 136 -0.17 -13.62 -11.61
N VAL A 137 -0.11 -14.88 -11.17
CA VAL A 137 0.75 -15.29 -10.04
C VAL A 137 2.21 -15.14 -10.42
N ALA A 138 2.59 -15.56 -11.64
CA ALA A 138 3.96 -15.43 -12.13
C ALA A 138 4.38 -13.97 -12.35
N GLU A 139 3.51 -13.13 -12.90
CA GLU A 139 3.74 -11.69 -13.06
C GLU A 139 3.93 -11.00 -11.70
N LEU A 140 3.05 -11.31 -10.74
CA LEU A 140 3.13 -10.74 -9.40
C LEU A 140 4.38 -11.24 -8.65
N ALA A 141 4.76 -12.50 -8.83
CA ALA A 141 5.98 -13.06 -8.25
C ALA A 141 7.25 -12.39 -8.79
N ALA A 142 7.29 -12.05 -10.09
CA ALA A 142 8.40 -11.27 -10.67
C ALA A 142 8.54 -9.91 -9.97
N VAL A 143 7.42 -9.23 -9.71
CA VAL A 143 7.42 -7.94 -9.02
C VAL A 143 7.82 -8.07 -7.56
N VAL A 144 7.24 -9.01 -6.81
CA VAL A 144 7.64 -9.25 -5.41
C VAL A 144 9.14 -9.49 -5.32
N ARG A 145 9.70 -10.35 -6.18
CA ARG A 145 11.15 -10.59 -6.26
C ARG A 145 11.95 -9.33 -6.60
N THR A 146 11.43 -8.47 -7.47
CA THR A 146 12.06 -7.18 -7.78
C THR A 146 12.18 -6.31 -6.52
N PHE A 147 11.12 -6.20 -5.72
CA PHE A 147 11.15 -5.45 -4.46
C PHE A 147 12.09 -6.05 -3.41
N GLU A 148 12.18 -7.38 -3.34
CA GLU A 148 13.11 -8.06 -2.43
C GLU A 148 14.58 -7.84 -2.84
N LYS A 149 14.84 -7.80 -4.15
CA LYS A 149 16.20 -7.69 -4.69
C LYS A 149 16.75 -6.26 -4.65
N PHE A 150 15.88 -5.26 -4.85
CA PHE A 150 16.31 -3.87 -5.01
C PHE A 150 15.74 -2.96 -3.89
N PRO A 151 16.47 -2.81 -2.76
CA PRO A 151 16.06 -1.89 -1.70
C PRO A 151 16.21 -0.41 -2.13
N GLU A 152 17.16 -0.10 -3.01
CA GLU A 152 17.43 1.23 -3.58
C GLU A 152 16.32 1.71 -4.53
N PRO A 153 16.21 3.03 -4.82
CA PRO A 153 15.22 3.54 -5.77
C PRO A 153 15.31 2.84 -7.14
N PHE A 154 14.16 2.53 -7.76
CA PHE A 154 14.12 1.94 -9.10
C PHE A 154 12.84 2.28 -9.88
N ASN A 155 12.92 2.12 -11.20
CA ASN A 155 11.80 2.14 -12.12
C ASN A 155 11.37 0.70 -12.40
N LEU A 156 10.12 0.36 -12.07
CA LEU A 156 9.48 -0.90 -12.44
C LEU A 156 8.80 -0.74 -13.80
N VAL A 157 9.18 -1.57 -14.77
CA VAL A 157 8.55 -1.63 -16.09
C VAL A 157 7.91 -2.99 -16.27
N THR A 158 6.59 -3.02 -16.46
CA THR A 158 5.82 -4.25 -16.67
C THR A 158 4.88 -4.10 -17.85
N ASP A 159 4.63 -5.17 -18.58
CA ASP A 159 3.61 -5.21 -19.61
C ASP A 159 2.21 -5.62 -19.10
N SER A 160 2.14 -6.04 -17.83
CA SER A 160 0.89 -6.39 -17.16
C SER A 160 0.20 -5.17 -16.57
N ALA A 161 -0.94 -4.81 -17.16
CA ALA A 161 -1.81 -3.75 -16.64
C ALA A 161 -2.34 -4.10 -15.24
N TYR A 162 -2.54 -5.40 -14.98
CA TYR A 162 -2.96 -5.90 -13.68
C TYR A 162 -1.91 -5.57 -12.61
N VAL A 163 -0.66 -5.97 -12.84
CA VAL A 163 0.44 -5.73 -11.90
C VAL A 163 0.74 -4.25 -11.74
N ALA A 164 0.82 -3.48 -12.83
CA ALA A 164 1.00 -2.03 -12.75
C ALA A 164 -0.09 -1.37 -11.87
N GLY A 165 -1.34 -1.79 -12.06
CA GLY A 165 -2.47 -1.34 -11.26
C GLY A 165 -2.34 -1.74 -9.78
N VAL A 166 -1.97 -2.99 -9.49
CA VAL A 166 -1.78 -3.48 -8.12
C VAL A 166 -0.69 -2.68 -7.41
N VAL A 167 0.50 -2.55 -8.02
CA VAL A 167 1.63 -1.83 -7.42
C VAL A 167 1.24 -0.37 -7.17
N SER A 168 0.58 0.30 -8.14
CA SER A 168 0.16 1.71 -8.00
C SER A 168 -0.77 1.97 -6.81
N ARG A 169 -1.52 0.95 -6.34
CA ARG A 169 -2.46 1.07 -5.21
C ARG A 169 -1.95 0.43 -3.93
N ALA A 170 -0.92 -0.41 -4.01
CA ALA A 170 -0.46 -1.24 -2.90
C ALA A 170 0.00 -0.43 -1.68
N GLU A 171 0.54 0.78 -1.88
CA GLU A 171 0.98 1.66 -0.79
C GLU A 171 -0.14 1.98 0.22
N GLN A 172 -1.37 2.10 -0.24
CA GLN A 172 -2.54 2.47 0.59
C GLN A 172 -3.57 1.34 0.68
N ALA A 173 -3.22 0.14 0.19
CA ALA A 173 -4.14 -0.97 0.13
C ALA A 173 -4.26 -1.67 1.48
N VAL A 174 -5.50 -2.00 1.86
CA VAL A 174 -5.79 -2.96 2.91
C VAL A 174 -6.31 -4.22 2.23
N LEU A 175 -5.58 -5.32 2.36
CA LEU A 175 -5.98 -6.59 1.74
C LEU A 175 -7.03 -7.28 2.61
N SER A 176 -8.14 -7.66 1.98
CA SER A 176 -9.06 -8.64 2.54
C SER A 176 -8.58 -10.05 2.25
N GLU A 177 -8.84 -10.98 3.15
CA GLU A 177 -8.62 -12.42 2.93
C GLU A 177 -9.37 -12.88 1.66
N VAL A 178 -8.68 -13.58 0.75
CA VAL A 178 -9.27 -14.13 -0.49
C VAL A 178 -9.00 -15.63 -0.59
N SER A 179 -9.85 -16.35 -1.32
CA SER A 179 -9.79 -17.81 -1.44
C SER A 179 -8.55 -18.32 -2.19
N ASN A 180 -7.91 -17.50 -3.03
CA ASN A 180 -6.67 -17.85 -3.70
C ASN A 180 -5.46 -17.54 -2.80
N THR A 181 -5.03 -18.54 -2.03
CA THR A 181 -3.94 -18.42 -1.06
C THR A 181 -2.62 -18.00 -1.70
N ALA A 182 -2.29 -18.50 -2.89
CA ALA A 182 -1.03 -18.15 -3.56
C ALA A 182 -0.99 -16.66 -3.93
N LEU A 183 -2.07 -16.16 -4.53
CA LEU A 183 -2.20 -14.75 -4.88
C LEU A 183 -2.25 -13.87 -3.62
N PHE A 184 -3.00 -14.29 -2.60
CA PHE A 184 -3.10 -13.58 -1.33
C PHE A 184 -1.74 -13.43 -0.64
N ASN A 185 -0.93 -14.49 -0.61
CA ASN A 185 0.40 -14.46 -0.03
C ASN A 185 1.33 -13.49 -0.77
N LEU A 186 1.33 -13.52 -2.11
CA LEU A 186 2.14 -12.59 -2.91
C LEU A 186 1.68 -11.15 -2.76
N LEU A 187 0.37 -10.90 -2.77
CA LEU A 187 -0.18 -9.55 -2.53
C LEU A 187 0.17 -9.05 -1.14
N SER A 188 0.01 -9.88 -0.12
CA SER A 188 0.34 -9.52 1.27
C SER A 188 1.80 -9.18 1.41
N LYS A 189 2.67 -9.96 0.78
CA LYS A 189 4.11 -9.70 0.74
C LYS A 189 4.44 -8.40 0.01
N LEU A 190 3.82 -8.15 -1.15
CA LEU A 190 4.03 -6.92 -1.92
C LEU A 190 3.58 -5.68 -1.15
N VAL A 191 2.37 -5.70 -0.57
CA VAL A 191 1.85 -4.59 0.24
C VAL A 191 2.76 -4.32 1.43
N ASN A 192 3.26 -5.37 2.10
CA ASN A 192 4.20 -5.24 3.19
C ASN A 192 5.54 -4.61 2.76
N LEU A 193 6.10 -5.06 1.63
CA LEU A 193 7.34 -4.51 1.08
C LEU A 193 7.20 -3.04 0.71
N ILE A 194 6.09 -2.65 0.09
CA ILE A 194 5.84 -1.25 -0.33
C ILE A 194 5.57 -0.37 0.89
N SER A 195 4.79 -0.83 1.88
CA SER A 195 4.43 -0.03 3.05
C SER A 195 5.63 0.29 3.97
N HIS A 196 6.67 -0.56 3.93
CA HIS A 196 7.92 -0.37 4.69
C HIS A 196 9.04 0.27 3.87
N ARG A 197 8.81 0.49 2.57
CA ARG A 197 9.81 1.09 1.70
C ARG A 197 9.97 2.58 2.02
N GLU A 198 11.20 3.05 2.10
CA GLU A 198 11.51 4.48 2.23
C GLU A 198 11.99 5.11 0.91
N GLN A 199 12.49 4.26 0.01
CA GLN A 199 13.08 4.66 -1.26
C GLN A 199 12.03 4.85 -2.35
N GLN A 200 12.26 5.79 -3.26
CA GLN A 200 11.32 6.08 -4.33
C GLN A 200 11.14 4.89 -5.30
N LEU A 201 9.95 4.82 -5.89
CA LEU A 201 9.57 3.86 -6.90
C LEU A 201 8.84 4.60 -8.03
N TYR A 202 9.16 4.29 -9.28
CA TYR A 202 8.31 4.66 -10.41
C TYR A 202 7.77 3.40 -11.06
N VAL A 203 6.50 3.41 -11.47
CA VAL A 203 5.87 2.27 -12.14
C VAL A 203 5.45 2.70 -13.54
N MET A 204 5.88 1.95 -14.54
CA MET A 204 5.51 2.12 -15.93
C MET A 204 4.81 0.85 -16.44
N HIS A 205 3.62 1.03 -16.99
CA HIS A 205 2.95 0.01 -17.78
C HIS A 205 3.30 0.22 -19.25
N VAL A 206 3.77 -0.84 -19.91
CA VAL A 206 3.98 -0.87 -21.37
C VAL A 206 2.93 -1.80 -21.97
N ARG A 207 2.35 -1.49 -23.13
CA ARG A 207 1.46 -2.46 -23.77
C ARG A 207 2.29 -3.57 -24.40
N SER A 208 1.89 -4.81 -24.19
CA SER A 208 2.37 -5.93 -24.99
C SER A 208 2.04 -5.65 -26.47
N HIS A 209 2.99 -5.98 -27.36
CA HIS A 209 2.96 -5.76 -28.82
C HIS A 209 3.21 -4.34 -29.36
N THR A 210 3.76 -3.41 -28.58
CA THR A 210 4.42 -2.22 -29.17
C THR A 210 5.91 -2.48 -29.37
N SER A 211 6.36 -2.53 -30.62
CA SER A 211 7.78 -2.62 -30.99
C SER A 211 8.51 -1.36 -30.51
N ILE A 212 9.25 -1.47 -29.41
CA ILE A 212 10.09 -0.40 -28.85
C ILE A 212 11.48 -0.29 -29.50
N TYR A 213 11.61 -0.71 -30.76
CA TYR A 213 12.83 -0.58 -31.55
C TYR A 213 12.60 0.34 -32.75
N GLN A 214 12.89 1.63 -32.53
CA GLN A 214 13.25 2.68 -33.50
C GLN A 214 13.73 3.80 -32.56
N ASP A 215 15.02 3.92 -32.28
CA ASP A 215 16.01 4.45 -33.21
C ASP A 215 17.41 3.87 -32.97
N SER A 216 18.08 3.54 -34.08
CA SER A 216 19.52 3.27 -34.22
C SER A 216 20.21 4.51 -34.77
#